data_AF-A0A328QAQ5-F1
#
_entry.id   AF-A0A328QAQ5-F1
#
_cell.length_a   1.000
_cell.length_b   1.000
_cell.length_c   1.000
_cell.angle_alpha   90.00
_cell.angle_beta   90.00
_cell.angle_gamma   90.00
#
_symmetry.space_group_name_H-M   'P 1'
#
loop_
_entity.id
_entity.type
_entity.pdbx_description
1 polymer ?
#
loop_
_entity_poly.entity_id
_entity_poly.type
_entity_poly.pdbx_seq_one_letter_code
_entity_poly.pdbx_strand_id
1 'polypeptide(L)' 'DVEKISTKTTVDAVNGVIYEKVNLTAHITDVNGNNVTGGKVVFSINGVEVTDNNGNVIYANVTGGVATITKEAP' A
#
# COMPACT_ATOMS: atom_id res chain seq x y z
N ASP A 1 14.02 11.28 -25.59
CA ASP A 1 13.71 10.92 -24.19
C ASP A 1 12.31 10.37 -24.07
N VAL A 2 12.12 9.40 -23.18
CA VAL A 2 10.80 8.93 -22.75
C VAL A 2 10.46 9.67 -21.47
N GLU A 3 9.38 10.45 -21.47
CA GLU A 3 8.93 11.16 -20.28
C GLU A 3 8.26 10.18 -19.32
N LYS A 4 8.83 10.05 -18.11
CA LYS A 4 8.24 9.23 -17.04
C LYS A 4 7.17 10.05 -16.33
N ILE A 5 5.95 9.53 -16.33
CA ILE A 5 4.87 10.13 -15.54
C ILE A 5 5.08 9.76 -14.07
N SER A 6 5.11 10.77 -13.21
CA SER A 6 5.24 10.56 -11.76
C SER A 6 3.92 10.12 -11.13
N THR A 7 4.00 9.47 -9.98
CA THR A 7 2.82 9.03 -9.21
C THR A 7 2.64 9.85 -7.94
N LYS A 8 1.39 9.89 -7.46
CA LYS A 8 0.99 10.42 -6.17
C LYS A 8 0.33 9.30 -5.38
N THR A 9 0.72 9.14 -4.13
CA THR A 9 0.18 8.12 -3.23
C THR A 9 -0.37 8.76 -1.96
N THR A 10 -1.54 8.31 -1.53
CA THR A 10 -2.09 8.60 -0.21
C THR A 10 -2.46 7.30 0.50
N VAL A 11 -2.48 7.31 1.83
CA VAL A 11 -2.80 6.15 2.65
C VAL A 11 -3.95 6.52 3.58
N ASP A 12 -4.93 5.62 3.70
CA ASP A 12 -6.06 5.82 4.61
C ASP A 12 -5.60 5.72 6.06
N ALA A 13 -6.13 6.59 6.92
CA ALA A 13 -5.92 6.47 8.36
C ALA A 13 -6.64 5.22 8.89
N VAL A 14 -5.97 4.48 9.77
CA VAL A 14 -6.49 3.24 10.35
C VAL A 14 -6.30 3.28 11.85
N ASN A 15 -7.33 2.85 12.58
CA ASN A 15 -7.27 2.57 14.02
C ASN A 15 -7.53 1.07 14.19
N GLY A 16 -6.90 0.46 15.19
CA GLY A 16 -7.11 -0.95 15.51
C GLY A 16 -6.75 -1.26 16.95
N VAL A 17 -7.28 -2.37 17.45
CA VAL A 17 -6.90 -2.96 18.73
C VAL A 17 -5.84 -4.04 18.47
N ILE A 18 -4.96 -4.29 19.46
CA ILE A 18 -3.96 -5.36 19.38
C ILE A 18 -4.67 -6.69 19.05
N TYR A 19 -4.10 -7.46 18.12
CA TYR A 19 -4.66 -8.71 17.56
C TYR A 19 -5.90 -8.55 16.67
N GLU A 20 -6.34 -7.33 16.36
CA GLU A 20 -7.37 -7.08 15.36
C GLU A 20 -6.79 -7.14 13.95
N LYS A 21 -7.54 -7.69 12.99
CA LYS A 21 -7.19 -7.58 11.57
C LYS A 21 -7.55 -6.20 11.05
N VAL A 22 -6.54 -5.45 10.63
CA VAL A 22 -6.68 -4.12 10.04
C VAL A 22 -6.37 -4.15 8.55
N ASN A 23 -7.07 -3.31 7.77
CA ASN A 23 -6.81 -3.11 6.35
C ASN A 23 -5.95 -1.86 6.16
N LEU A 24 -4.77 -2.01 5.56
CA LEU A 24 -3.96 -0.88 5.11
C LEU A 24 -4.25 -0.65 3.63
N THR A 25 -4.79 0.52 3.29
CA THR A 25 -5.18 0.87 1.93
C THR A 25 -4.42 2.10 1.46
N ALA A 26 -3.82 2.00 0.29
CA ALA A 26 -3.19 3.09 -0.42
C ALA A 26 -3.94 3.38 -1.73
N HIS A 27 -4.05 4.67 -2.06
CA HIS A 27 -4.60 5.17 -3.32
C HIS A 27 -3.48 5.79 -4.14
N ILE A 28 -3.37 5.39 -5.40
CA ILE A 28 -2.26 5.71 -6.30
C ILE A 28 -2.83 6.29 -7.59
N THR A 29 -2.49 7.55 -7.86
CA THR A 29 -2.80 8.23 -9.12
C THR A 29 -1.51 8.69 -9.82
N ASP A 30 -1.60 9.03 -11.09
CA ASP A 30 -0.58 9.84 -11.75
C ASP A 30 -0.72 11.33 -11.35
N VAL A 31 0.18 12.17 -11.86
CA VAL A 31 0.14 13.64 -11.64
C VAL A 31 -1.11 14.32 -12.22
N ASN A 32 -1.82 13.67 -13.13
CA ASN A 32 -3.06 14.17 -13.75
C ASN A 32 -4.32 13.67 -13.02
N GLY A 33 -4.17 12.85 -11.98
CA GLY A 33 -5.28 12.28 -11.22
C GLY A 33 -5.86 10.98 -11.81
N ASN A 34 -5.23 10.39 -12.83
CA ASN A 34 -5.68 9.09 -13.36
C ASN A 34 -5.19 7.95 -12.48
N ASN A 35 -6.02 6.91 -12.32
CA ASN A 35 -5.66 5.73 -11.56
C ASN A 35 -4.48 4.99 -12.21
N VAL A 36 -3.48 4.65 -11.40
CA VAL A 36 -2.42 3.73 -11.82
C VAL A 36 -2.94 2.31 -11.72
N THR A 37 -2.84 1.51 -12.79
CA THR A 37 -3.46 0.16 -12.86
C THR A 37 -2.46 -1.00 -12.77
N GLY A 38 -1.26 -0.74 -12.26
CA GLY A 38 -0.24 -1.77 -12.07
C GLY A 38 0.88 -1.36 -11.12
N GLY A 39 1.79 -2.29 -10.86
CA GLY A 39 2.87 -2.12 -9.88
C GLY A 39 2.53 -2.71 -8.51
N LYS A 40 3.42 -2.46 -7.54
CA LYS A 40 3.34 -3.01 -6.19
C LYS A 40 3.56 -1.91 -5.15
N VAL A 41 2.87 -2.02 -4.02
CA VAL A 41 3.04 -1.19 -2.82
C VAL A 41 3.56 -2.07 -1.69
N VAL A 42 4.52 -1.54 -0.93
CA VAL A 42 5.00 -2.10 0.33
C VAL A 42 4.59 -1.14 1.44
N PHE A 43 3.94 -1.67 2.48
CA PHE A 43 3.57 -0.89 3.66
C PHE A 43 4.64 -1.01 4.73
N SER A 44 4.89 0.08 5.46
CA SER A 44 5.77 0.09 6.62
C SER A 44 5.09 0.76 7.80
N ILE A 45 5.16 0.16 8.98
CA ILE A 45 4.65 0.70 10.24
C ILE A 45 5.85 1.07 11.10
N ASN A 46 5.96 2.34 11.49
CA ASN A 46 7.09 2.86 12.26
C ASN A 46 8.47 2.52 11.65
N GLY A 47 8.56 2.51 10.32
CA GLY A 47 9.81 2.19 9.58
C GLY A 47 10.11 0.70 9.41
N VAL A 48 9.25 -0.19 9.90
CA VAL A 48 9.36 -1.65 9.71
C VAL A 48 8.38 -2.10 8.63
N GLU A 49 8.89 -2.76 7.60
CA GLU A 49 8.06 -3.32 6.53
C GLU A 49 7.10 -4.38 7.07
N VAL A 50 5.88 -4.40 6.53
CA VAL A 50 4.90 -5.42 6.90
C VAL A 50 5.28 -6.73 6.21
N THR A 51 5.55 -7.76 7.01
CA THR A 51 5.94 -9.09 6.54
C THR A 51 4.89 -10.17 6.82
N ASP A 52 5.00 -11.29 6.11
CA ASP A 52 4.31 -12.54 6.45
C ASP A 52 4.93 -13.21 7.69
N ASN A 53 4.38 -14.35 8.10
CA ASN A 53 4.85 -15.11 9.26
C ASN A 53 6.26 -15.70 9.09
N ASN A 54 6.79 -15.73 7.87
CA ASN A 54 8.13 -16.21 7.54
C ASN A 54 9.14 -15.06 7.40
N GLY A 55 8.71 -13.81 7.60
CA GLY A 55 9.53 -12.62 7.45
C GLY A 55 9.66 -12.10 6.01
N ASN A 56 8.88 -12.61 5.05
CA ASN A 56 8.89 -12.09 3.69
C ASN A 56 8.03 -10.84 3.58
N VAL A 57 8.52 -9.81 2.88
CA VAL A 57 7.77 -8.56 2.62
C VAL A 57 6.48 -8.86 1.86
N ILE A 58 5.37 -8.31 2.34
CA ILE A 58 4.08 -8.43 1.65
C ILE A 58 3.97 -7.31 0.60
N TYR A 59 3.77 -7.70 -0.66
CA TYR A 59 3.53 -6.76 -1.76
C TYR A 59 2.04 -6.70 -2.09
N ALA A 60 1.42 -5.52 -1.91
CA ALA A 60 0.08 -5.26 -2.45
C ALA A 60 0.17 -4.91 -3.93
N ASN A 61 -0.54 -5.63 -4.79
CA ASN A 61 -0.64 -5.26 -6.19
C ASN A 61 -1.61 -4.07 -6.33
N VAL A 62 -1.23 -3.08 -7.14
CA VAL A 62 -2.11 -1.97 -7.47
C VAL A 62 -3.13 -2.42 -8.50
N THR A 63 -4.42 -2.35 -8.16
CA THR A 63 -5.53 -2.63 -9.07
C THR A 63 -6.49 -1.46 -9.05
N GLY A 64 -6.72 -0.83 -10.21
CA GLY A 64 -7.64 0.30 -10.31
C GLY A 64 -7.27 1.50 -9.43
N GLY A 65 -5.97 1.76 -9.23
CA GLY A 65 -5.49 2.85 -8.36
C GLY A 65 -5.49 2.51 -6.88
N VAL A 66 -5.84 1.28 -6.48
CA VAL A 66 -5.91 0.89 -5.06
C VAL A 66 -5.00 -0.29 -4.78
N ALA A 67 -4.29 -0.23 -3.66
CA ALA A 67 -3.51 -1.34 -3.12
C ALA A 67 -3.88 -1.55 -1.65
N THR A 68 -4.26 -2.77 -1.30
CA THR A 68 -4.69 -3.11 0.06
C THR A 68 -3.99 -4.37 0.57
N ILE A 69 -3.55 -4.35 1.84
CA ILE A 69 -3.22 -5.56 2.60
C ILE A 69 -4.08 -5.64 3.86
N THR A 70 -4.40 -6.85 4.29
CA THR A 70 -4.99 -7.10 5.61
C THR A 70 -3.93 -7.75 6.50
N LYS A 71 -3.64 -7.13 7.65
CA LYS A 71 -2.70 -7.70 8.62
C LYS A 71 -3.26 -7.56 10.03
N GLU A 72 -2.93 -8.51 10.87
CA GLU A 72 -3.17 -8.38 12.30
C GLU A 72 -2.29 -7.26 12.88
N ALA A 73 -2.92 -6.32 13.59
CA ALA A 73 -2.23 -5.23 14.27
C ALA A 73 -1.26 -5.81 15.31
N PRO A 74 -0.01 -5.29 15.37
CA PRO A 74 1.00 -5.75 16.30
C PRO A 74 0.60 -5.53 17.76
#